data_AF-A0A9P7K727-F1
#
_entry.id   AF-A0A9P7K727-F1
#
_cell.length_a   1.000
_cell.length_b   1.000
_cell.length_c   1.000
_cell.angle_alpha   90.00
_cell.angle_beta   90.00
_cell.angle_gamma   90.00
#
_symmetry.space_group_name_H-M   'P 1'
#
loop_
_entity.id
_entity.type
_entity.pdbx_description
1 polymer ?
#
loop_
_entity_poly.entity_id
_entity_poly.type
_entity_poly.pdbx_seq_one_letter_code
_entity_poly.pdbx_strand_id
1 'polypeptide(L)'
;MDFEIMLCDFSDGLQVVSKLNLPPSMDRLPEPPTSQLLTTVLESGLWHNYYPGDPRIELDLSRLVSFYDTSLVPSLVPLRQHQHRHEHRLEGISPADAQNVRETLATALTQPGSGSGIHWRSLFRIITLRYADRLELIRYLLNSTELETHRSLTETGKLVQKQLRISLTPYIINGAVPSIVEGDAGTRNYSWTAPIFKYCATAHTDFIVSSSKLTPSEQLILTAIRDTNKEICRVTVKMWAEGVYEGLDPILGQPSSSPPVSSPEALENLMNRWRGEIGRLLRWLDWSIWIKCRPACGPEARRYPVVIVPGEPHRVLIFQQMCHLPWAFPVSPQVPESISQLDKEWVTPEPKCIRRVAPYDID
;
A
#
# COMPACT_ATOMS: atom_id res chain seq x y z
N MET A 1 -2.87 -9.42 0.76
CA MET A 1 -4.07 -9.61 1.59
C MET A 1 -3.76 -10.85 2.39
N ASP A 2 -3.23 -10.63 3.58
CA ASP A 2 -2.97 -11.68 4.55
C ASP A 2 -4.15 -11.62 5.50
N PHE A 3 -5.18 -12.42 5.23
CA PHE A 3 -6.23 -12.64 6.22
C PHE A 3 -5.88 -13.93 6.95
N GLU A 4 -5.84 -13.84 8.27
CA GLU A 4 -5.84 -15.00 9.14
C GLU A 4 -7.29 -15.49 9.23
N ILE A 5 -7.55 -16.71 8.78
CA ILE A 5 -8.87 -17.32 8.95
C ILE A 5 -8.95 -17.79 10.40
N MET A 6 -9.60 -16.99 11.24
CA MET A 6 -10.01 -17.45 12.56
C MET A 6 -11.32 -18.24 12.41
N LEU A 7 -11.28 -19.53 12.73
CA LEU A 7 -12.48 -20.33 12.93
C LEU A 7 -13.15 -19.86 14.22
N CYS A 8 -14.18 -19.02 14.08
CA CYS A 8 -15.07 -18.67 15.18
C CYS A 8 -16.27 -19.60 15.18
N ASP A 9 -16.57 -20.17 16.34
CA ASP A 9 -17.86 -20.81 16.58
C ASP A 9 -18.91 -19.71 16.79
N PHE A 10 -19.81 -19.57 15.82
CA PHE A 10 -20.89 -18.59 15.84
C PHE A 10 -22.21 -19.17 16.38
N SER A 11 -22.17 -20.33 17.04
CA SER A 11 -23.36 -20.96 17.62
C SER A 11 -24.00 -20.13 18.73
N ASP A 12 -23.25 -19.23 19.37
CA ASP A 12 -23.74 -18.29 20.38
C ASP A 12 -23.59 -16.84 19.87
N GLY A 13 -24.66 -16.05 19.96
CA GLY A 13 -24.65 -14.62 19.65
C GLY A 13 -25.02 -14.19 18.22
N LEU A 14 -25.34 -15.11 17.29
CA LEU A 14 -25.92 -14.77 15.99
C LEU A 14 -27.42 -15.08 15.93
N GLN A 15 -28.22 -14.12 15.46
CA GLN A 15 -29.65 -14.31 15.20
C GLN A 15 -29.87 -14.62 13.72
N VAL A 16 -30.59 -15.71 13.42
CA VAL A 16 -31.00 -16.04 12.05
C VAL A 16 -32.01 -14.99 11.56
N VAL A 17 -31.57 -14.08 10.70
CA VAL A 17 -32.40 -13.02 10.09
C VAL A 17 -33.16 -13.48 8.85
N SER A 18 -32.65 -14.49 8.13
CA SER A 18 -33.33 -15.05 6.97
C SER A 18 -32.86 -16.47 6.67
N LYS A 19 -33.78 -17.35 6.28
CA LYS A 19 -33.48 -18.68 5.79
C LYS A 19 -34.11 -18.84 4.41
N LEU A 20 -33.29 -19.11 3.39
CA LEU A 20 -33.81 -19.50 2.08
C LEU A 20 -33.96 -21.03 2.03
N ASN A 21 -35.14 -21.48 1.59
CA ASN A 21 -35.34 -22.86 1.16
C ASN A 21 -34.81 -22.97 -0.28
N LEU A 22 -33.50 -23.13 -0.40
CA LEU A 22 -32.89 -23.44 -1.68
C LEU A 22 -33.39 -24.82 -2.15
N PRO A 23 -33.66 -25.01 -3.45
CA PRO A 23 -34.06 -26.31 -3.98
C PRO A 23 -32.98 -27.34 -3.61
N PRO A 24 -33.36 -28.58 -3.24
CA PRO A 24 -32.38 -29.63 -3.01
C PRO A 24 -31.49 -29.74 -4.24
N SER A 25 -30.18 -29.88 -4.01
CA SER A 25 -29.20 -30.10 -5.08
C SER A 25 -29.77 -31.14 -6.03
N MET A 26 -30.02 -30.77 -7.29
CA MET A 26 -30.50 -31.73 -8.26
C MET A 26 -29.42 -32.82 -8.38
N ASP A 27 -29.77 -34.04 -7.97
CA ASP A 27 -28.93 -35.26 -7.91
C ASP A 27 -28.34 -35.72 -9.27
N ARG A 28 -28.24 -34.85 -10.28
CA ARG A 28 -27.83 -35.21 -11.65
C ARG A 28 -27.02 -34.15 -12.39
N LEU A 29 -26.44 -33.17 -11.70
CA LEU A 29 -25.31 -32.45 -12.30
C LEU A 29 -24.05 -33.25 -12.01
N PRO A 30 -23.22 -33.60 -13.02
CA PRO A 30 -21.91 -34.17 -12.75
C PRO A 30 -21.21 -33.24 -11.76
N GLU A 31 -20.67 -33.81 -10.68
CA GLU A 31 -19.94 -33.02 -9.68
C GLU A 31 -18.98 -32.10 -10.44
N PRO A 32 -19.07 -30.77 -10.24
CA PRO A 32 -18.12 -29.88 -10.87
C PRO A 32 -16.74 -30.35 -10.43
N PRO A 33 -15.76 -30.51 -11.35
CA PRO A 33 -14.42 -30.92 -10.98
C PRO A 33 -13.95 -30.05 -9.82
N THR A 34 -13.29 -30.65 -8.82
CA THR A 34 -12.96 -30.01 -7.52
C THR A 34 -12.28 -28.64 -7.67
N SER A 35 -11.60 -28.43 -8.81
CA SER A 35 -11.03 -27.15 -9.24
C SER A 35 -12.06 -26.02 -9.44
N GLN A 36 -13.25 -26.31 -9.98
CA GLN A 36 -14.33 -25.33 -10.20
C GLN A 36 -15.01 -24.92 -8.88
N LEU A 37 -15.22 -25.84 -7.95
CA LEU A 37 -15.78 -25.53 -6.64
C LEU A 37 -14.85 -24.61 -5.85
N LEU A 38 -13.55 -24.96 -5.82
CA LEU A 38 -12.51 -24.13 -5.20
C LEU A 38 -12.43 -22.74 -5.85
N THR A 39 -12.45 -22.68 -7.18
CA THR A 39 -12.46 -21.42 -7.93
C THR A 39 -13.67 -20.57 -7.53
N THR A 40 -14.85 -21.17 -7.40
CA THR A 40 -16.08 -20.45 -7.02
C THR A 40 -16.04 -19.91 -5.59
N VAL A 41 -15.50 -20.68 -4.64
CA VAL A 41 -15.30 -20.24 -3.25
C VAL A 41 -14.33 -19.05 -3.21
N LEU A 42 -13.20 -19.17 -3.91
CA LEU A 42 -12.23 -18.09 -4.01
C LEU A 42 -12.84 -16.86 -4.71
N GLU A 43 -13.59 -17.04 -5.79
CA GLU A 43 -14.28 -15.96 -6.48
C GLU A 43 -15.23 -15.21 -5.54
N SER A 44 -16.01 -15.94 -4.76
CA SER A 44 -16.96 -15.37 -3.79
C SER A 44 -16.24 -14.54 -2.72
N GLY A 45 -15.10 -15.03 -2.23
CA GLY A 45 -14.26 -14.29 -1.27
C GLY A 45 -13.58 -13.05 -1.88
N LEU A 46 -13.44 -12.99 -3.21
CA LEU A 46 -12.82 -11.87 -3.91
C LEU A 46 -13.79 -10.73 -4.25
N TRP A 47 -15.10 -10.96 -4.25
CA TRP A 47 -16.10 -9.97 -4.68
C TRP A 47 -16.03 -8.65 -3.91
N HIS A 48 -15.67 -8.71 -2.63
CA HIS A 48 -15.57 -7.55 -1.74
C HIS A 48 -14.13 -7.28 -1.30
N ASN A 49 -13.14 -7.76 -2.05
CA ASN A 49 -11.73 -7.61 -1.69
C ASN A 49 -11.17 -6.21 -2.02
N TYR A 50 -11.79 -5.49 -2.94
CA TYR A 50 -11.37 -4.14 -3.34
C TYR A 50 -12.26 -3.09 -2.70
N TYR A 51 -11.67 -1.93 -2.37
CA TYR A 51 -12.41 -0.77 -1.86
C TYR A 51 -13.67 -0.49 -2.71
N PRO A 52 -14.84 -0.24 -2.09
CA PRO A 52 -15.09 -0.07 -0.66
C PRO A 52 -15.36 -1.38 0.11
N GLY A 53 -14.99 -2.53 -0.43
CA GLY A 53 -15.31 -3.82 0.16
C GLY A 53 -16.82 -4.05 0.20
N ASP A 54 -17.33 -4.66 1.26
CA ASP A 54 -18.77 -4.76 1.49
C ASP A 54 -19.28 -3.44 2.11
N PRO A 55 -20.02 -2.60 1.36
CA PRO A 55 -20.47 -1.30 1.85
C PRO A 55 -21.50 -1.43 2.97
N ARG A 56 -22.07 -2.62 3.20
CA ARG A 56 -23.00 -2.88 4.32
C ARG A 56 -22.28 -2.96 5.66
N ILE A 57 -20.95 -3.10 5.65
CA ILE A 57 -20.11 -3.17 6.85
C ILE A 57 -19.42 -1.82 7.05
N GLU A 58 -19.87 -1.09 8.06
CA GLU A 58 -19.25 0.16 8.50
C GLU A 58 -18.37 -0.09 9.73
N LEU A 59 -17.08 0.25 9.62
CA LEU A 59 -16.14 0.11 10.72
C LEU A 59 -16.26 1.31 11.66
N ASP A 60 -16.45 1.03 12.95
CA ASP A 60 -16.36 2.04 14.00
C ASP A 60 -14.89 2.32 14.34
N LEU A 61 -14.32 3.33 13.69
CA LEU A 61 -12.93 3.73 13.89
C LEU A 61 -12.71 4.58 15.15
N SER A 62 -13.79 5.03 15.81
CA SER A 62 -13.70 5.82 17.04
C SER A 62 -13.25 4.98 18.25
N ARG A 63 -13.37 3.66 18.14
CA ARG A 63 -13.02 2.68 19.17
C ARG A 63 -12.04 1.62 18.66
N LEU A 64 -11.29 1.95 17.61
CA LEU A 64 -10.28 1.07 17.04
C LEU A 64 -9.19 0.77 18.08
N VAL A 65 -8.94 -0.52 18.34
CA VAL A 65 -7.75 -1.00 19.05
C VAL A 65 -6.74 -1.46 18.01
N SER A 66 -5.53 -0.92 18.07
CA SER A 66 -4.51 -1.17 17.05
C SER A 66 -3.24 -1.73 17.67
N PHE A 67 -2.75 -2.84 17.13
CA PHE A 67 -1.43 -3.37 17.46
C PHE A 67 -0.28 -2.54 16.88
N TYR A 68 -0.57 -1.44 16.19
CA TYR A 68 0.42 -0.45 15.75
C TYR A 68 0.54 0.73 16.72
N ASP A 69 -0.27 0.77 17.78
CA ASP A 69 -0.10 1.74 18.85
C ASP A 69 1.12 1.36 19.71
N THR A 70 2.22 2.09 19.51
CA THR A 70 3.48 1.85 20.23
C THR A 70 3.41 2.17 21.71
N SER A 71 2.38 2.91 22.16
CA SER A 71 2.13 3.15 23.58
C SER A 71 1.40 1.98 24.25
N LEU A 72 0.56 1.26 23.48
CA LEU A 72 -0.20 0.10 23.96
C LEU A 72 0.60 -1.20 23.88
N VAL A 73 1.34 -1.40 22.78
CA VAL A 73 2.10 -2.64 22.50
C VAL A 73 3.57 -2.37 22.13
N PRO A 74 4.37 -1.78 23.03
CA PRO A 74 5.78 -1.48 22.75
C PRO A 74 6.63 -2.72 22.45
N SER A 75 6.26 -3.91 22.93
CA SER A 75 7.05 -5.15 22.73
C SER A 75 7.12 -5.59 21.26
N LEU A 76 6.14 -5.21 20.44
CA LEU A 76 6.09 -5.57 19.02
C LEU A 76 6.94 -4.65 18.14
N VAL A 77 7.36 -3.49 18.63
CA VAL A 77 8.19 -2.53 17.88
C VAL A 77 9.51 -3.14 17.43
N PRO A 78 10.37 -3.71 18.31
CA PRO A 78 11.63 -4.30 17.89
C PRO A 78 11.46 -5.52 16.98
N LEU A 79 10.39 -6.31 17.17
CA LEU A 79 10.13 -7.51 16.38
C LEU A 79 9.80 -7.20 14.92
N ARG A 80 9.22 -6.02 14.66
CA ARG A 80 8.86 -5.55 13.32
C ARG A 80 9.98 -4.77 12.63
N GLN A 81 11.09 -4.50 13.32
CA GLN A 81 12.21 -3.79 12.70
C GLN A 81 12.76 -4.64 11.55
N HIS A 82 13.00 -3.99 10.41
CA HIS A 82 13.51 -4.63 9.19
C HIS A 82 12.58 -5.67 8.53
N GLN A 83 11.33 -5.78 8.99
CA GLN A 83 10.30 -6.59 8.35
C GLN A 83 9.40 -5.74 7.45
N HIS A 84 8.84 -6.36 6.41
CA HIS A 84 7.77 -5.78 5.62
C HIS A 84 6.43 -5.85 6.36
N ARG A 85 5.48 -4.97 6.04
CA ARG A 85 4.19 -4.93 6.76
C ARG A 85 3.38 -6.22 6.61
N HIS A 86 3.53 -6.94 5.49
CA HIS A 86 2.89 -8.24 5.28
C HIS A 86 3.51 -9.36 6.12
N GLU A 87 4.69 -9.15 6.70
CA GLU A 87 5.39 -10.09 7.59
C GLU A 87 5.11 -9.81 9.06
N HIS A 88 4.53 -8.66 9.39
CA HIS A 88 4.19 -8.32 10.77
C HIS A 88 3.21 -9.35 11.35
N ARG A 89 3.59 -10.00 12.44
CA ARG A 89 2.77 -10.92 13.22
C ARG A 89 2.61 -10.42 14.66
N LEU A 90 1.75 -11.10 15.41
CA LEU A 90 1.61 -10.91 16.86
C LEU A 90 2.51 -11.87 17.67
N GLU A 91 3.24 -12.75 16.99
CA GLU A 91 4.20 -13.65 17.61
C GLU A 91 5.28 -12.85 18.37
N GLY A 92 5.57 -13.26 19.60
CA GLY A 92 6.51 -12.57 20.48
C GLY A 92 5.93 -11.38 21.24
N ILE A 93 4.62 -11.12 21.18
CA ILE A 93 3.97 -10.12 22.05
C ILE A 93 4.21 -10.45 23.53
N SER A 94 4.50 -9.43 24.35
CA SER A 94 4.67 -9.64 25.79
C SER A 94 3.33 -10.02 26.44
N PRO A 95 3.31 -10.83 27.52
CA PRO A 95 2.08 -11.12 28.24
C PRO A 95 1.40 -9.86 28.79
N ALA A 96 2.19 -8.85 29.18
CA ALA A 96 1.67 -7.58 29.68
C ALA A 96 0.98 -6.77 28.56
N ASP A 97 1.61 -6.67 27.39
CA ASP A 97 1.05 -5.98 26.21
C ASP A 97 -0.22 -6.67 25.73
N ALA A 98 -0.21 -8.01 25.69
CA ALA A 98 -1.39 -8.79 25.34
C ALA A 98 -2.56 -8.57 26.32
N GLN A 99 -2.25 -8.45 27.62
CA GLN A 99 -3.25 -8.15 28.65
C GLN A 99 -3.79 -6.72 28.50
N ASN A 100 -2.93 -5.73 28.30
CA ASN A 100 -3.32 -4.33 28.09
C ASN A 100 -4.25 -4.18 26.88
N VAL A 101 -3.98 -4.91 25.78
CA VAL A 101 -4.85 -4.93 24.60
C VAL A 101 -6.23 -5.51 24.94
N ARG A 102 -6.29 -6.61 25.71
CA ARG A 102 -7.57 -7.21 26.12
C ARG A 102 -8.40 -6.27 26.99
N GLU A 103 -7.77 -5.58 27.94
CA GLU A 103 -8.43 -4.61 28.82
C GLU A 103 -8.92 -3.38 28.05
N THR A 104 -8.09 -2.89 27.12
CA THR A 104 -8.47 -1.78 26.22
C THR A 104 -9.65 -2.17 25.35
N LEU A 105 -9.66 -3.40 24.81
CA LEU A 105 -10.77 -3.94 24.03
C LEU A 105 -12.06 -4.07 24.86
N ALA A 106 -11.98 -4.62 26.06
CA ALA A 106 -13.13 -4.73 26.96
C ALA A 106 -13.73 -3.35 27.30
N THR A 107 -12.88 -2.35 27.48
CA THR A 107 -13.28 -0.96 27.70
C THR A 107 -13.96 -0.37 26.47
N ALA A 108 -13.38 -0.58 25.28
CA ALA A 108 -13.94 -0.11 24.01
C ALA A 108 -15.33 -0.72 23.72
N LEU A 109 -15.55 -1.98 24.07
CA LEU A 109 -16.83 -2.67 23.86
C LEU A 109 -17.94 -2.18 24.81
N THR A 110 -17.59 -1.75 26.02
CA THR A 110 -18.55 -1.35 27.05
C THR A 110 -18.90 0.14 27.03
N GLN A 111 -17.99 0.99 26.55
CA GLN A 111 -18.23 2.42 26.50
C GLN A 111 -19.12 2.82 25.30
N PRO A 112 -20.22 3.57 25.53
CA PRO A 112 -20.95 4.21 24.45
C PRO A 112 -20.10 5.35 23.89
N GLY A 113 -19.35 5.07 22.83
CA GLY A 113 -18.51 6.06 22.16
C GLY A 113 -19.34 6.93 21.22
N SER A 114 -19.36 8.24 21.47
CA SER A 114 -19.63 9.23 20.43
C SER A 114 -18.27 9.66 19.87
N GLY A 115 -17.91 9.14 18.70
CA GLY A 115 -16.71 9.58 17.98
C GLY A 115 -16.82 11.04 17.53
N SER A 116 -15.74 11.56 16.95
CA SER A 116 -15.68 12.95 16.44
C SER A 116 -16.61 13.25 15.27
N GLY A 117 -17.25 12.23 14.67
CA GLY A 117 -18.03 12.36 13.43
C GLY A 117 -17.16 12.47 12.17
N ILE A 118 -15.83 12.41 12.30
CA ILE A 118 -14.92 12.46 11.15
C ILE A 118 -14.96 11.12 10.41
N HIS A 119 -15.20 11.17 9.10
CA HIS A 119 -15.11 10.01 8.23
C HIS A 119 -13.66 9.62 7.92
N TRP A 120 -12.96 9.04 8.91
CA TRP A 120 -11.56 8.62 8.82
C TRP A 120 -11.27 7.72 7.61
N ARG A 121 -12.21 6.83 7.26
CA ARG A 121 -12.13 5.98 6.07
C ARG A 121 -11.95 6.77 4.77
N SER A 122 -12.71 7.85 4.61
CA SER A 122 -12.62 8.73 3.46
C SER A 122 -11.29 9.48 3.43
N LEU A 123 -10.78 9.87 4.60
CA LEU A 123 -9.52 10.58 4.72
C LEU A 123 -8.32 9.73 4.28
N PHE A 124 -8.24 8.47 4.74
CA PHE A 124 -7.23 7.52 4.26
C PHE A 124 -7.29 7.35 2.75
N ARG A 125 -8.50 7.18 2.21
CA ARG A 125 -8.71 6.96 0.78
C ARG A 125 -8.22 8.14 -0.05
N ILE A 126 -8.50 9.37 0.37
CA ILE A 126 -8.05 10.58 -0.34
C ILE A 126 -6.53 10.62 -0.42
N ILE A 127 -5.83 10.32 0.68
CA ILE A 127 -4.36 10.32 0.72
C ILE A 127 -3.80 9.24 -0.21
N THR A 128 -4.31 8.01 -0.10
CA THR A 128 -3.87 6.92 -0.98
C THR A 128 -4.12 7.25 -2.45
N LEU A 129 -5.32 7.72 -2.82
CA LEU A 129 -5.66 8.09 -4.19
C LEU A 129 -4.79 9.24 -4.73
N ARG A 130 -4.46 10.22 -3.89
CA ARG A 130 -3.66 11.38 -4.30
C ARG A 130 -2.22 11.01 -4.62
N TYR A 131 -1.62 10.09 -3.86
CA TYR A 131 -0.19 9.84 -3.91
C TYR A 131 0.21 8.50 -4.53
N ALA A 132 -0.59 7.43 -4.40
CA ALA A 132 -0.15 6.07 -4.71
C ALA A 132 0.33 5.89 -6.16
N ASP A 133 -0.52 6.23 -7.13
CA ASP A 133 -0.23 6.06 -8.55
C ASP A 133 0.88 7.00 -9.02
N ARG A 134 0.91 8.21 -8.45
CA ARG A 134 1.88 9.23 -8.84
C ARG A 134 3.28 8.91 -8.37
N LEU A 135 3.44 8.44 -7.13
CA LEU A 135 4.72 7.97 -6.60
C LEU A 135 5.23 6.74 -7.37
N GLU A 136 4.32 5.84 -7.74
CA GLU A 136 4.69 4.70 -8.57
C GLU A 136 5.11 5.12 -9.99
N LEU A 137 4.39 6.06 -10.61
CA LEU A 137 4.77 6.63 -11.91
C LEU A 137 6.16 7.28 -11.84
N ILE A 138 6.44 8.04 -10.78
CA ILE A 138 7.76 8.62 -10.56
C ILE A 138 8.83 7.52 -10.46
N ARG A 139 8.58 6.44 -9.68
CA ARG A 139 9.49 5.29 -9.62
C ARG A 139 9.70 4.66 -10.99
N TYR A 140 8.64 4.48 -11.78
CA TYR A 140 8.72 3.94 -13.13
C TYR A 140 9.60 4.81 -14.03
N LEU A 141 9.38 6.13 -14.03
CA LEU A 141 10.20 7.07 -14.81
C LEU A 141 11.68 7.06 -14.40
N LEU A 142 11.98 6.86 -13.11
CA LEU A 142 13.36 6.80 -12.59
C LEU A 142 14.11 5.49 -12.88
N ASN A 143 13.36 4.40 -13.17
CA ASN A 143 13.91 3.05 -13.32
C ASN A 143 13.76 2.46 -14.74
N SER A 144 13.01 3.11 -15.63
CA SER A 144 12.77 2.60 -16.97
C SER A 144 14.04 2.71 -17.81
N THR A 145 14.63 1.54 -18.09
CA THR A 145 15.75 1.37 -19.03
C THR A 145 15.28 1.38 -20.49
N GLU A 146 14.02 1.04 -20.77
CA GLU A 146 13.41 1.18 -22.11
C GLU A 146 13.36 2.65 -22.57
N LEU A 147 13.29 3.59 -21.62
CA LEU A 147 13.42 5.01 -21.92
C LEU A 147 14.84 5.40 -22.32
N GLU A 148 15.86 4.65 -21.91
CA GLU A 148 17.27 4.94 -22.21
C GLU A 148 17.62 4.68 -23.67
N THR A 149 16.85 3.86 -24.40
CA THR A 149 17.15 3.56 -25.82
C THR A 149 16.85 4.74 -26.77
N HIS A 150 16.02 5.70 -26.35
CA HIS A 150 15.61 6.85 -27.19
C HIS A 150 15.54 8.21 -26.47
N ARG A 151 15.60 8.27 -25.13
CA ARG A 151 15.42 9.51 -24.35
C ARG A 151 16.67 9.85 -23.55
N SER A 152 17.09 11.12 -23.59
CA SER A 152 18.20 11.60 -22.78
C SER A 152 17.83 11.66 -21.29
N LEU A 153 18.83 11.52 -20.42
CA LEU A 153 18.68 11.62 -18.97
C LEU A 153 18.00 12.94 -18.54
N THR A 154 18.29 14.03 -19.24
CA THR A 154 17.70 15.35 -19.03
C THR A 154 16.19 15.34 -19.27
N GLU A 155 15.72 14.70 -20.34
CA GLU A 155 14.30 14.61 -20.64
C GLU A 155 13.57 13.74 -19.61
N THR A 156 14.20 12.67 -19.14
CA THR A 156 13.66 11.87 -18.01
C THR A 156 13.57 12.72 -16.73
N GLY A 157 14.61 13.49 -16.41
CA GLY A 157 14.62 14.41 -15.27
C GLY A 157 13.50 15.46 -15.33
N LYS A 158 13.28 16.08 -16.50
CA LYS A 158 12.18 17.03 -16.73
C LYS A 158 10.81 16.38 -16.54
N LEU A 159 10.63 15.13 -16.94
CA LEU A 159 9.37 14.41 -16.76
C LEU A 159 9.09 14.08 -15.30
N VAL A 160 10.11 13.64 -14.56
CA VAL A 160 9.99 13.42 -13.11
C VAL A 160 9.66 14.75 -12.42
N GLN A 161 10.36 15.83 -12.76
CA GLN A 161 10.11 17.16 -12.24
C GLN A 161 8.68 17.64 -12.51
N LYS A 162 8.16 17.38 -13.71
CA LYS A 162 6.76 17.67 -14.07
C LYS A 162 5.78 16.91 -13.18
N GLN A 163 6.01 15.61 -12.91
CA GLN A 163 5.13 14.84 -12.03
C GLN A 163 5.18 15.34 -10.58
N LEU A 164 6.37 15.68 -10.06
CA LEU A 164 6.52 16.29 -8.75
C LEU A 164 5.77 17.63 -8.66
N ARG A 165 5.93 18.50 -9.66
CA ARG A 165 5.22 19.78 -9.73
C ARG A 165 3.71 19.60 -9.76
N ILE A 166 3.19 18.69 -10.58
CA ILE A 166 1.74 18.40 -10.64
C ILE A 166 1.22 17.97 -9.26
N SER A 167 2.00 17.16 -8.54
CA SER A 167 1.64 16.68 -7.19
C SER A 167 1.59 17.81 -6.17
N LEU A 168 2.46 18.82 -6.34
CA LEU A 168 2.61 19.94 -5.41
C LEU A 168 1.82 21.19 -5.83
N THR A 169 1.28 21.24 -7.04
CA THR A 169 0.59 22.42 -7.59
C THR A 169 -0.45 23.03 -6.65
N PRO A 170 -1.29 22.26 -5.92
CA PRO A 170 -2.25 22.83 -4.98
C PRO A 170 -1.63 23.58 -3.79
N TYR A 171 -0.33 23.41 -3.56
CA TYR A 171 0.40 23.91 -2.39
C TYR A 171 1.50 24.93 -2.76
N ILE A 172 1.77 25.14 -4.06
CA ILE A 172 2.76 26.11 -4.53
C ILE A 172 2.14 27.51 -4.42
N ILE A 173 2.77 28.36 -3.60
CA ILE A 173 2.30 29.72 -3.33
C ILE A 173 2.98 30.70 -4.28
N ASN A 174 2.24 31.73 -4.69
CA ASN A 174 2.80 32.87 -5.41
C ASN A 174 3.90 33.55 -4.57
N GLY A 175 5.12 33.62 -5.13
CA GLY A 175 6.29 34.21 -4.46
C GLY A 175 7.20 33.21 -3.74
N ALA A 176 6.84 31.93 -3.65
CA ALA A 176 7.74 30.89 -3.17
C ALA A 176 8.74 30.51 -4.27
N VAL A 177 9.78 31.31 -4.42
CA VAL A 177 10.86 31.14 -5.41
C VAL A 177 12.22 31.14 -4.71
N PRO A 178 13.24 30.48 -5.27
CA PRO A 178 14.59 30.51 -4.71
C PRO A 178 15.10 31.94 -4.55
N SER A 179 15.50 32.33 -3.33
CA SER A 179 16.14 33.62 -3.09
C SER A 179 17.54 33.64 -3.70
N ILE A 180 17.76 34.56 -4.64
CA ILE A 180 19.06 34.82 -5.25
C ILE A 180 19.78 35.79 -4.32
N VAL A 181 20.58 35.29 -3.38
CA VAL A 181 21.50 36.16 -2.62
C VAL A 181 22.81 36.19 -3.40
N GLU A 182 23.12 37.35 -3.97
CA GLU A 182 24.42 37.59 -4.61
C GLU A 182 25.54 37.43 -3.58
N GLY A 183 26.45 36.49 -3.80
CA GLY A 183 27.63 36.27 -2.96
C GLY A 183 27.74 34.91 -2.26
N ASP A 184 26.66 34.11 -2.20
CA ASP A 184 26.71 32.76 -1.61
C ASP A 184 26.95 31.70 -2.70
N ALA A 185 28.19 31.67 -3.20
CA ALA A 185 28.62 30.73 -4.22
C ALA A 185 28.72 29.31 -3.64
N GLY A 186 27.60 28.59 -3.62
CA GLY A 186 27.61 27.13 -3.49
C GLY A 186 26.57 26.52 -2.54
N THR A 187 25.96 27.29 -1.64
CA THR A 187 25.02 26.72 -0.66
C THR A 187 23.58 26.75 -1.18
N ARG A 188 23.02 25.58 -1.55
CA ARG A 188 21.61 25.46 -1.93
C ARG A 188 20.70 25.72 -0.73
N ASN A 189 19.94 26.80 -0.76
CA ASN A 189 19.03 27.18 0.31
C ASN A 189 17.58 26.78 0.01
N TYR A 190 17.08 25.73 0.68
CA TYR A 190 15.71 25.25 0.48
C TYR A 190 14.64 25.98 1.34
N SER A 191 14.99 27.04 2.07
CA SER A 191 14.06 27.72 3.00
C SER A 191 12.79 28.26 2.32
N TRP A 192 12.88 28.68 1.06
CA TRP A 192 11.74 29.14 0.26
C TRP A 192 10.65 28.07 0.06
N THR A 193 10.99 26.79 0.27
CA THR A 193 10.05 25.66 0.16
C THR A 193 9.29 25.38 1.46
N ALA A 194 9.71 25.96 2.58
CA ALA A 194 9.09 25.75 3.90
C ALA A 194 7.57 25.97 3.91
N PRO A 195 7.01 27.05 3.30
CA PRO A 195 5.57 27.23 3.31
C PRO A 195 4.86 26.20 2.41
N ILE A 196 5.45 25.80 1.27
CA ILE A 196 4.91 24.73 0.39
C ILE A 196 4.86 23.40 1.13
N PHE A 197 5.93 23.04 1.84
CA PHE A 197 5.99 21.86 2.69
C PHE A 197 4.89 21.89 3.77
N LYS A 198 4.71 23.03 4.44
CA LYS A 198 3.68 23.19 5.47
C LYS A 198 2.28 22.92 4.89
N TYR A 199 1.90 23.62 3.80
CA TYR A 199 0.59 23.43 3.17
C TYR A 199 0.39 21.99 2.68
N CYS A 200 1.40 21.39 2.06
CA CYS A 200 1.34 19.99 1.64
C CYS A 200 1.10 19.06 2.83
N ALA A 201 1.90 19.20 3.89
CA ALA A 201 1.89 18.30 5.05
C ALA A 201 0.59 18.39 5.86
N THR A 202 -0.08 19.55 5.88
CA THR A 202 -1.28 19.77 6.69
C THR A 202 -2.59 19.81 5.91
N ALA A 203 -2.56 19.81 4.58
CA ALA A 203 -3.73 19.94 3.68
C ALA A 203 -4.95 19.10 4.06
N HIS A 204 -4.74 17.91 4.60
CA HIS A 204 -5.79 16.94 4.93
C HIS A 204 -6.18 16.92 6.41
N THR A 205 -5.50 17.67 7.28
CA THR A 205 -5.71 17.57 8.73
C THR A 205 -5.85 18.90 9.45
N ASP A 206 -5.63 20.03 8.77
CA ASP A 206 -5.76 21.36 9.39
C ASP A 206 -7.16 21.62 9.96
N PHE A 207 -8.22 21.21 9.25
CA PHE A 207 -9.61 21.39 9.70
C PHE A 207 -9.97 20.59 10.97
N ILE A 208 -9.20 19.54 11.27
CA ILE A 208 -9.42 18.65 12.42
C ILE A 208 -8.88 19.29 13.71
N VAL A 209 -7.77 20.05 13.61
CA VAL A 209 -7.14 20.72 14.77
C VAL A 209 -8.12 21.66 15.48
N SER A 210 -8.96 22.34 14.71
CA SER A 210 -9.81 23.42 15.23
C SER A 210 -11.15 22.97 15.82
N SER A 211 -11.53 21.69 15.68
CA SER A 211 -12.98 21.37 15.66
C SER A 211 -13.44 20.20 16.55
N SER A 212 -12.57 19.43 17.23
CA SER A 212 -13.03 18.17 17.84
C SER A 212 -12.26 17.70 19.09
N LYS A 213 -13.00 17.20 20.09
CA LYS A 213 -12.48 16.28 21.11
C LYS A 213 -12.38 14.90 20.46
N LEU A 214 -11.17 14.46 20.16
CA LEU A 214 -10.90 13.16 19.54
C LEU A 214 -10.84 12.07 20.61
N THR A 215 -11.32 10.87 20.30
CA THR A 215 -11.04 9.69 21.13
C THR A 215 -9.55 9.31 21.03
N PRO A 216 -9.02 8.48 21.95
CA PRO A 216 -7.65 7.97 21.84
C PRO A 216 -7.37 7.28 20.49
N SER A 217 -8.31 6.47 20.01
CA SER A 217 -8.21 5.80 18.70
C SER A 217 -8.17 6.78 17.53
N GLU A 218 -8.98 7.84 17.59
CA GLU A 218 -9.00 8.89 16.56
C GLU A 218 -7.72 9.73 16.58
N GLN A 219 -7.18 10.00 17.77
CA GLN A 219 -5.90 10.69 17.92
C GLN A 219 -4.74 9.87 17.34
N LEU A 220 -4.75 8.54 17.55
CA LEU A 220 -3.80 7.63 16.92
C LEU A 220 -3.89 7.69 15.39
N ILE A 221 -5.11 7.61 14.85
CA ILE A 221 -5.36 7.70 13.41
C ILE A 221 -4.87 9.05 12.85
N LEU A 222 -5.22 10.15 13.50
CA LEU A 222 -4.81 11.49 13.08
C LEU A 222 -3.29 11.64 13.05
N THR A 223 -2.61 11.10 14.06
CA THR A 223 -1.14 11.13 14.14
C THR A 223 -0.52 10.34 13.00
N ALA A 224 -1.01 9.11 12.74
CA ALA A 224 -0.54 8.30 11.62
C ALA A 224 -0.74 8.99 10.25
N ILE A 225 -1.88 9.66 10.07
CA ILE A 225 -2.17 10.43 8.84
C ILE A 225 -1.20 11.60 8.69
N ARG A 226 -0.99 12.38 9.77
CA ARG A 226 -0.07 13.53 9.75
C ARG A 226 1.35 13.10 9.43
N ASP A 227 1.83 12.04 10.07
CA ASP A 227 3.18 11.55 9.87
C ASP A 227 3.38 11.02 8.44
N THR A 228 2.39 10.27 7.92
CA THR A 228 2.38 9.79 6.54
C THR A 228 2.43 10.94 5.55
N ASN A 229 1.55 11.93 5.70
CA ASN A 229 1.47 13.05 4.77
C ASN A 229 2.72 13.94 4.86
N LYS A 230 3.23 14.18 6.07
CA LYS A 230 4.48 14.91 6.32
C LYS A 230 5.66 14.23 5.63
N GLU A 231 5.79 12.91 5.72
CA GLU A 231 6.91 12.18 5.10
C GLU A 231 6.82 12.19 3.57
N ILE A 232 5.63 12.00 2.99
CA ILE A 232 5.40 12.15 1.55
C ILE A 232 5.77 13.56 1.08
N CYS A 233 5.29 14.58 1.77
CA CYS A 233 5.58 15.98 1.44
C CYS A 233 7.06 16.33 1.62
N ARG A 234 7.72 15.80 2.66
CA ARG A 234 9.16 16.01 2.90
C ARG A 234 9.98 15.54 1.69
N VAL A 235 9.70 14.33 1.21
CA VAL A 235 10.41 13.74 0.08
C VAL A 235 10.07 14.46 -1.23
N THR A 236 8.78 14.63 -1.53
CA THR A 236 8.34 15.22 -2.81
C THR A 236 8.73 16.69 -2.96
N VAL A 237 8.62 17.50 -1.90
CA VAL A 237 9.04 18.91 -1.92
C VAL A 237 10.55 19.04 -2.05
N LYS A 238 11.33 18.23 -1.30
CA LYS A 238 12.79 18.21 -1.41
C LYS A 238 13.23 17.88 -2.84
N MET A 239 12.72 16.79 -3.41
CA MET A 239 13.06 16.39 -4.77
C MET A 239 12.68 17.47 -5.79
N TRP A 240 11.48 18.04 -5.68
CA TRP A 240 11.04 19.12 -6.57
C TRP A 240 11.98 20.32 -6.50
N ALA A 241 12.39 20.73 -5.29
CA ALA A 241 13.28 21.86 -5.10
C ALA A 241 14.69 21.60 -5.62
N GLU A 242 15.22 20.39 -5.46
CA GLU A 242 16.48 19.98 -6.10
C GLU A 242 16.40 20.12 -7.62
N GLY A 243 15.28 19.72 -8.23
CA GLY A 243 15.08 19.83 -9.67
C GLY A 243 14.94 21.27 -10.16
N VAL A 244 14.43 22.19 -9.33
CA VAL A 244 14.43 23.64 -9.62
C VAL A 244 15.86 24.16 -9.69
N TYR A 245 16.73 23.80 -8.74
CA TYR A 245 18.14 24.20 -8.77
C TYR A 245 18.91 23.67 -9.98
N GLU A 246 18.58 22.46 -10.45
CA GLU A 246 19.17 21.89 -11.67
C GLU A 246 18.54 22.41 -12.98
N GLY A 247 17.58 23.34 -12.92
CA GLY A 247 16.93 23.90 -14.10
C GLY A 247 15.99 22.93 -14.82
N LEU A 248 15.51 21.88 -14.14
CA LEU A 248 14.57 20.91 -14.71
C LEU A 248 13.12 21.39 -14.66
N ASP A 249 12.81 22.42 -13.86
CA ASP A 249 11.46 22.97 -13.77
C ASP A 249 11.20 23.96 -14.92
N PRO A 250 10.22 23.70 -15.80
CA PRO A 250 10.00 24.52 -16.99
C PRO A 250 9.41 25.90 -16.67
N ILE A 251 8.87 26.12 -15.47
CA ILE A 251 8.20 27.37 -15.10
C ILE A 251 9.14 28.27 -14.29
N LEU A 252 9.85 27.71 -13.31
CA LEU A 252 10.81 28.49 -12.52
C LEU A 252 12.16 28.62 -13.21
N GLY A 253 12.48 27.73 -14.16
CA GLY A 253 13.78 27.70 -14.81
C GLY A 253 14.91 27.47 -13.81
N GLN A 254 16.14 27.69 -14.27
CA GLN A 254 17.31 27.67 -13.41
C GLN A 254 17.53 29.05 -12.77
N PRO A 255 17.84 29.14 -11.46
CA PRO A 255 18.21 30.41 -10.84
C PRO A 255 19.46 30.99 -11.52
N SER A 256 19.49 32.30 -11.79
CA SER A 256 20.54 33.00 -12.54
C SER A 256 21.95 32.84 -11.96
N SER A 257 22.05 32.50 -10.66
CA SER A 257 23.30 32.26 -9.92
C SER A 257 23.74 30.79 -9.91
N SER A 258 22.96 29.88 -10.50
CA SER A 258 23.29 28.46 -10.56
C SER A 258 24.04 28.16 -11.86
N PRO A 259 25.19 27.46 -11.83
CA PRO A 259 25.90 27.09 -13.05
C PRO A 259 25.00 26.24 -13.96
N PRO A 260 24.97 26.50 -15.28
CA PRO A 260 24.05 25.83 -16.22
C PRO A 260 24.09 24.32 -16.03
N VAL A 261 22.91 23.66 -16.12
CA VAL A 261 22.67 22.21 -15.94
C VAL A 261 23.95 21.49 -15.59
N SER A 262 24.16 21.32 -14.29
CA SER A 262 25.31 20.65 -13.72
C SER A 262 25.66 19.45 -14.60
N SER A 263 26.95 19.27 -14.91
CA SER A 263 27.52 18.26 -15.81
C SER A 263 26.72 16.94 -15.89
N PRO A 264 26.80 16.18 -17.00
CA PRO A 264 26.11 14.89 -17.11
C PRO A 264 26.19 14.00 -15.86
N GLU A 265 27.34 14.00 -15.19
CA GLU A 265 27.59 13.36 -13.90
C GLU A 265 26.74 13.91 -12.73
N ALA A 266 26.57 15.22 -12.61
CA ALA A 266 25.75 15.81 -11.56
C ALA A 266 24.26 15.52 -11.74
N LEU A 267 23.78 15.47 -12.99
CA LEU A 267 22.42 15.04 -13.31
C LEU A 267 22.23 13.55 -12.99
N GLU A 268 23.19 12.70 -13.34
CA GLU A 268 23.18 11.28 -12.97
C GLU A 268 23.12 11.09 -11.45
N ASN A 269 23.95 11.85 -10.72
CA ASN A 269 23.94 11.87 -9.27
C ASN A 269 22.59 12.32 -8.68
N LEU A 270 21.93 13.33 -9.27
CA LEU A 270 20.58 13.73 -8.88
C LEU A 270 19.57 12.59 -9.09
N MET A 271 19.59 11.96 -10.26
CA MET A 271 18.66 10.89 -10.61
C MET A 271 18.84 9.67 -9.71
N ASN A 272 20.09 9.32 -9.38
CA ASN A 272 20.41 8.26 -8.41
C ASN A 272 19.90 8.60 -7.01
N ARG A 273 20.02 9.85 -6.55
CA ARG A 273 19.44 10.30 -5.27
C ARG A 273 17.92 10.21 -5.29
N TRP A 274 17.26 10.69 -6.33
CA TRP A 274 15.80 10.61 -6.50
C TRP A 274 15.29 9.18 -6.49
N ARG A 275 16.00 8.26 -7.17
CA ARG A 275 15.70 6.82 -7.14
C ARG A 275 15.78 6.27 -5.71
N GLY A 276 16.81 6.66 -4.96
CA GLY A 276 16.98 6.28 -3.56
C GLY A 276 15.88 6.81 -2.64
N GLU A 277 15.54 8.10 -2.75
CA GLU A 277 14.52 8.75 -1.92
C GLU A 277 13.12 8.17 -2.18
N ILE A 278 12.71 8.04 -3.45
CA ILE A 278 11.42 7.43 -3.81
C ILE A 278 11.38 5.96 -3.42
N GLY A 279 12.47 5.22 -3.65
CA GLY A 279 12.58 3.82 -3.25
C GLY A 279 12.40 3.63 -1.74
N ARG A 280 13.04 4.49 -0.92
CA ARG A 280 12.87 4.48 0.54
C ARG A 280 11.45 4.86 0.95
N LEU A 281 10.88 5.91 0.37
CA LEU A 281 9.51 6.34 0.68
C LEU A 281 8.48 5.24 0.39
N LEU A 282 8.56 4.63 -0.79
CA LEU A 282 7.64 3.55 -1.19
C LEU A 282 7.79 2.33 -0.26
N ARG A 283 9.02 1.95 0.12
CA ARG A 283 9.24 0.86 1.10
C ARG A 283 8.74 1.21 2.50
N TRP A 284 8.84 2.47 2.92
CA TRP A 284 8.35 2.91 4.23
C TRP A 284 6.81 2.95 4.28
N LEU A 285 6.19 3.42 3.20
CA LEU A 285 4.74 3.45 3.06
C LEU A 285 4.16 2.03 2.97
N ASP A 286 4.82 1.15 2.20
CA ASP A 286 4.47 -0.25 2.02
C ASP A 286 2.97 -0.48 1.80
N TRP A 287 2.36 0.33 0.93
CA TRP A 287 0.93 0.31 0.70
C TRP A 287 0.53 -0.91 -0.12
N SER A 288 -0.48 -1.63 0.36
CA SER A 288 -1.02 -2.83 -0.30
C SER A 288 -1.53 -2.58 -1.72
N ILE A 289 -1.84 -1.33 -2.09
CA ILE A 289 -2.26 -0.95 -3.45
C ILE A 289 -1.16 -1.18 -4.50
N TRP A 290 0.12 -1.19 -4.11
CA TRP A 290 1.23 -1.46 -5.03
C TRP A 290 1.52 -2.94 -5.22
N ILE A 291 0.94 -3.80 -4.37
CA ILE A 291 0.91 -5.25 -4.60
C ILE A 291 -0.12 -5.46 -5.71
N LYS A 292 0.33 -5.70 -6.94
CA LYS A 292 -0.53 -5.89 -8.13
C LYS A 292 0.15 -6.75 -9.18
N CYS A 293 -0.65 -7.42 -10.01
CA CYS A 293 -0.15 -8.19 -11.14
C CYS A 293 0.50 -7.26 -12.16
N ARG A 294 1.61 -7.68 -12.75
CA ARG A 294 2.28 -6.97 -13.86
C ARG A 294 2.56 -7.98 -14.97
N PRO A 295 1.92 -7.86 -16.15
CA PRO A 295 0.86 -6.91 -16.50
C PRO A 295 -0.43 -7.11 -15.67
N ALA A 296 -1.33 -6.13 -15.73
CA ALA A 296 -2.67 -6.29 -15.15
C ALA A 296 -3.39 -7.46 -15.84
N CYS A 297 -4.22 -8.19 -15.09
CA CYS A 297 -4.96 -9.32 -15.65
C CYS A 297 -5.95 -8.85 -16.73
N GLY A 298 -6.00 -9.58 -17.85
CA GLY A 298 -7.00 -9.40 -18.89
C GLY A 298 -8.41 -9.79 -18.41
N PRO A 299 -9.47 -9.45 -19.15
CA PRO A 299 -10.86 -9.77 -18.78
C PRO A 299 -11.12 -11.28 -18.60
N GLU A 300 -10.32 -12.12 -19.26
CA GLU A 300 -10.34 -13.58 -19.19
C GLU A 300 -9.66 -14.13 -17.93
N ALA A 301 -9.00 -13.30 -17.13
CA ALA A 301 -8.27 -13.70 -15.95
C ALA A 301 -8.62 -12.85 -14.73
N ARG A 302 -8.62 -13.47 -13.54
CA ARG A 302 -8.79 -12.77 -12.27
C ARG A 302 -7.53 -12.87 -11.44
N ARG A 303 -7.29 -11.82 -10.67
CA ARG A 303 -6.22 -11.76 -9.69
C ARG A 303 -6.56 -12.62 -8.47
N TYR A 304 -5.69 -13.56 -8.13
CA TYR A 304 -5.77 -14.34 -6.89
C TYR A 304 -4.60 -13.99 -5.96
N PRO A 305 -4.84 -13.77 -4.66
CA PRO A 305 -3.77 -13.72 -3.67
C PRO A 305 -3.15 -15.11 -3.54
N VAL A 306 -1.82 -15.18 -3.40
CA VAL A 306 -1.15 -16.40 -2.95
C VAL A 306 -1.45 -16.56 -1.47
N VAL A 307 -2.03 -17.70 -1.07
CA VAL A 307 -2.31 -17.99 0.35
C VAL A 307 -1.22 -18.91 0.87
N ILE A 308 -0.58 -18.48 1.95
CA ILE A 308 0.46 -19.22 2.66
C ILE A 308 -0.22 -20.02 3.77
N VAL A 309 -0.16 -21.35 3.71
CA VAL A 309 -0.57 -22.22 4.82
C VAL A 309 0.67 -22.50 5.69
N PRO A 310 0.68 -22.19 6.99
CA PRO A 310 1.80 -22.54 7.86
C PRO A 310 1.83 -24.06 8.06
N GLY A 311 2.96 -24.72 7.75
CA GLY A 311 3.18 -26.10 8.20
C GLY A 311 4.09 -27.01 7.37
N GLU A 312 4.28 -26.79 6.05
CA GLU A 312 5.13 -27.68 5.25
C GLU A 312 5.97 -26.94 4.21
N PRO A 313 7.32 -27.10 4.23
CA PRO A 313 8.16 -26.58 3.16
C PRO A 313 8.00 -27.51 1.95
N HIS A 314 7.81 -26.93 0.76
CA HIS A 314 7.87 -27.61 -0.56
C HIS A 314 6.58 -28.10 -1.25
N ARG A 315 5.38 -27.60 -0.92
CA ARG A 315 4.21 -27.78 -1.81
C ARG A 315 3.53 -26.47 -2.19
N VAL A 316 3.56 -26.15 -3.48
CA VAL A 316 2.61 -25.23 -4.13
C VAL A 316 1.22 -25.85 -3.98
N LEU A 317 0.50 -25.42 -2.94
CA LEU A 317 -0.93 -25.63 -2.89
C LEU A 317 -1.58 -24.42 -3.55
N ILE A 318 -1.94 -24.57 -4.84
CA ILE A 318 -3.21 -24.00 -5.31
C ILE A 318 -4.31 -24.79 -4.56
N PHE A 319 -4.44 -24.56 -3.25
CA PHE A 319 -5.45 -25.09 -2.33
C PHE A 319 -5.96 -26.54 -2.58
N GLN A 320 -5.10 -27.46 -3.03
CA GLN A 320 -5.53 -28.81 -3.40
C GLN A 320 -5.69 -29.77 -2.20
N GLN A 321 -5.33 -29.35 -0.98
CA GLN A 321 -5.26 -30.24 0.19
C GLN A 321 -6.07 -29.78 1.42
N MET A 322 -7.10 -28.95 1.27
CA MET A 322 -8.02 -28.67 2.39
C MET A 322 -9.20 -29.64 2.54
N CYS A 323 -9.24 -30.73 1.78
CA CYS A 323 -10.14 -31.85 2.08
C CYS A 323 -9.36 -33.15 1.96
N HIS A 324 -9.18 -33.86 3.09
CA HIS A 324 -8.84 -35.28 3.06
C HIS A 324 -9.98 -36.04 2.37
N LEU A 325 -9.85 -36.30 1.07
CA LEU A 325 -10.65 -37.29 0.36
C LEU A 325 -9.71 -38.33 -0.29
N PRO A 326 -10.06 -39.63 -0.31
CA PRO A 326 -9.07 -40.72 -0.37
C PRO A 326 -8.56 -41.11 -1.77
N TRP A 327 -8.64 -40.23 -2.77
CA TRP A 327 -8.31 -40.61 -4.15
C TRP A 327 -7.57 -39.47 -4.88
N ALA A 328 -6.25 -39.45 -4.74
CA ALA A 328 -5.38 -38.60 -5.55
C ALA A 328 -4.84 -39.41 -6.75
N PHE A 329 -5.13 -38.96 -7.97
CA PHE A 329 -4.38 -39.36 -9.16
C PHE A 329 -3.13 -38.47 -9.32
N PRO A 330 -2.01 -39.02 -9.84
CA PRO A 330 -0.73 -38.32 -9.93
C PRO A 330 -0.72 -37.37 -11.14
N VAL A 331 -0.34 -36.11 -10.94
CA VAL A 331 0.03 -35.19 -12.02
C VAL A 331 1.55 -34.98 -11.99
N SER A 332 2.15 -35.09 -13.17
CA SER A 332 3.59 -35.09 -13.45
C SER A 332 4.33 -33.85 -12.90
N PRO A 333 5.51 -34.02 -12.27
CA PRO A 333 6.27 -32.91 -11.72
C PRO A 333 7.14 -32.27 -12.81
N GLN A 334 6.66 -31.20 -13.43
CA GLN A 334 7.60 -30.22 -13.99
C GLN A 334 7.94 -29.23 -12.89
N VAL A 335 8.99 -29.57 -12.14
CA VAL A 335 9.66 -28.71 -11.17
C VAL A 335 10.34 -27.58 -11.97
N PRO A 336 10.07 -26.30 -11.68
CA PRO A 336 10.88 -25.21 -12.22
C PRO A 336 12.32 -25.36 -11.72
N GLU A 337 13.27 -25.34 -12.64
CA GLU A 337 14.70 -25.33 -12.34
C GLU A 337 15.05 -24.11 -11.47
N SER A 338 15.56 -24.41 -10.27
CA SER A 338 16.13 -23.53 -9.24
C SER A 338 15.24 -23.22 -8.02
N ILE A 339 15.60 -23.87 -6.90
CA ILE A 339 15.07 -23.66 -5.55
C ILE A 339 15.23 -22.18 -5.09
N SER A 340 16.18 -21.44 -5.65
CA SER A 340 16.45 -20.03 -5.31
C SER A 340 15.44 -19.02 -5.85
N GLN A 341 14.66 -19.37 -6.88
CA GLN A 341 13.56 -18.52 -7.37
C GLN A 341 12.27 -18.74 -6.59
N LEU A 342 12.01 -19.99 -6.19
CA LEU A 342 10.90 -20.37 -5.32
C LEU A 342 10.97 -19.56 -4.00
N ASP A 343 12.10 -19.60 -3.28
CA ASP A 343 12.28 -18.90 -1.99
C ASP A 343 11.98 -17.39 -2.04
N LYS A 344 12.18 -16.72 -3.19
CA LYS A 344 11.85 -15.29 -3.35
C LYS A 344 10.38 -15.04 -3.62
N GLU A 345 9.71 -15.96 -4.33
CA GLU A 345 8.29 -15.89 -4.65
C GLU A 345 7.40 -16.17 -3.42
N TRP A 346 7.92 -16.92 -2.44
CA TRP A 346 7.22 -17.23 -1.17
C TRP A 346 7.24 -16.10 -0.15
N VAL A 347 8.28 -15.25 -0.15
CA VAL A 347 8.49 -14.19 0.87
C VAL A 347 7.70 -12.92 0.53
N THR A 348 7.42 -12.68 -0.75
CA THR A 348 6.65 -11.51 -1.19
C THR A 348 5.43 -11.99 -1.96
N PRO A 349 4.20 -11.87 -1.43
CA PRO A 349 3.02 -12.40 -2.09
C PRO A 349 2.73 -11.61 -3.38
N GLU A 350 3.29 -12.08 -4.50
CA GLU A 350 2.98 -11.53 -5.80
C GLU A 350 1.66 -12.12 -6.29
N PRO A 351 0.66 -11.27 -6.55
CA PRO A 351 -0.62 -11.75 -7.01
C PRO A 351 -0.51 -12.33 -8.43
N LYS A 352 -1.17 -13.45 -8.69
CA LYS A 352 -1.16 -14.11 -10.00
C LYS A 352 -2.49 -13.93 -10.72
N CYS A 353 -2.43 -13.84 -12.05
CA CYS A 353 -3.60 -13.90 -12.91
C CYS A 353 -3.93 -15.36 -13.19
N ILE A 354 -5.13 -15.81 -12.77
CA ILE A 354 -5.65 -17.14 -13.10
C ILE A 354 -6.78 -16.97 -14.11
N ARG A 355 -6.68 -17.71 -15.21
CA ARG A 355 -7.64 -17.67 -16.32
C ARG A 355 -8.97 -18.30 -15.87
N ARG A 356 -10.08 -17.63 -16.18
CA ARG A 356 -11.46 -18.05 -15.86
C ARG A 356 -12.14 -18.80 -16.99
N VAL A 357 -11.63 -18.59 -18.21
CA VAL A 357 -12.15 -19.22 -19.42
C VAL A 357 -11.23 -20.37 -19.77
N ALA A 358 -11.80 -21.55 -20.07
CA ALA A 358 -11.06 -22.65 -20.66
C ALA A 358 -10.30 -22.14 -21.91
N PRO A 359 -9.13 -22.69 -22.26
CA PRO A 359 -8.53 -22.37 -23.55
C PRO A 359 -9.58 -22.60 -24.64
N TYR A 360 -9.80 -21.59 -25.48
CA TYR A 360 -10.50 -21.83 -26.73
C TYR A 360 -9.52 -22.63 -27.58
N ASP A 361 -9.84 -23.89 -27.86
CA ASP A 361 -9.23 -24.59 -28.98
C ASP A 361 -9.66 -23.83 -30.23
N ILE A 362 -8.70 -23.11 -30.83
CA ILE A 362 -8.86 -22.56 -32.17
C ILE A 362 -8.53 -23.74 -33.07
N ASP A 363 -9.56 -24.46 -33.49
CA ASP A 363 -9.49 -25.37 -34.64
C ASP A 363 -9.19 -24.60 -35.93
#